data_AF-V8P622-F1
#
_entry.id   AF-V8P622-F1
#
_cell.length_a   1.000
_cell.length_b   1.000
_cell.length_c   1.000
_cell.angle_alpha   90.00
_cell.angle_beta   90.00
_cell.angle_gamma   90.00
#
_symmetry.space_group_name_H-M   'P 1'
#
loop_
_entity.id
_entity.type
_entity.pdbx_description
1 polymer ?
#
loop_
_entity_poly.entity_id
_entity_poly.type
_entity_poly.pdbx_seq_one_letter_code
_entity_poly.pdbx_strand_id
1 'polypeptide(L)'
;MIELVFQQRGPVCTTGGCTVSETSSVKTMNTGPEGVPAPKVQSYSSDSFNISWTKPEYMNGFITSYGLYMNGTLVQNSSKLTYYISGLSPWSLHAFRVQACTANGCALGPLVKVRTTEDVPKGNIELFVINGGTKEVKVKWLPLNEPNGQITYSVLFTGIFYADK
;
A
#
# COMPACT_ATOMS: atom_id res chain seq x y z
N MET A 1 -0.06 4.96 -25.75
CA MET A 1 -0.14 6.19 -26.56
C MET A 1 0.93 6.10 -27.65
N ILE A 2 0.54 6.24 -28.91
CA ILE A 2 1.43 6.20 -30.09
C ILE A 2 2.03 7.61 -30.25
N GLU A 3 3.29 7.73 -30.67
CA GLU A 3 3.84 9.03 -31.08
C GLU A 3 3.00 9.58 -32.24
N LEU A 4 2.24 10.65 -32.01
CA LEU A 4 1.44 11.27 -33.06
C LEU A 4 2.25 12.39 -33.70
N VAL A 5 2.43 12.29 -35.01
CA VAL A 5 2.96 13.37 -35.84
C VAL A 5 1.78 14.06 -36.50
N PHE A 6 1.47 15.27 -36.04
CA PHE A 6 0.43 16.08 -36.66
C PHE A 6 1.05 16.86 -37.80
N GLN A 7 0.47 16.76 -39.00
CA GLN A 7 0.83 17.57 -40.16
C GLN A 7 -0.28 18.58 -40.41
N GLN A 8 0.07 19.86 -40.49
CA GLN A 8 -0.88 20.95 -40.70
C GLN A 8 -0.45 21.81 -41.89
N ARG A 9 -1.42 22.21 -42.71
CA ARG A 9 -1.28 23.21 -43.77
C ARG A 9 -2.54 24.06 -43.82
N GLY A 10 -2.38 25.36 -44.00
CA GLY A 10 -3.48 26.31 -44.13
C GLY A 10 -3.53 26.88 -45.56
N PRO A 11 -4.70 26.90 -46.22
CA PRO A 11 -4.86 27.66 -47.45
C PRO A 11 -4.94 29.17 -47.14
N VAL A 12 -4.29 29.97 -47.97
CA VAL A 12 -4.40 31.43 -47.99
C VAL A 12 -5.06 31.82 -49.31
N CYS A 13 -6.27 32.38 -49.23
CA CYS A 13 -7.10 32.67 -50.39
C CYS A 13 -7.35 34.17 -50.56
N THR A 14 -7.47 34.59 -51.82
CA THR A 14 -8.02 35.88 -52.23
C THR A 14 -9.18 35.63 -53.21
N THR A 15 -9.88 36.68 -53.65
CA THR A 15 -10.98 36.58 -54.64
C THR A 15 -10.55 35.94 -55.97
N GLY A 16 -9.24 35.93 -56.27
CA GLY A 16 -8.68 35.32 -57.49
C GLY A 16 -8.15 33.90 -57.34
N GLY A 17 -8.08 33.34 -56.13
CA GLY A 17 -7.57 31.97 -55.90
C GLY A 17 -6.85 31.77 -54.57
N CYS A 18 -6.41 30.53 -54.32
CA CYS A 18 -5.77 30.10 -53.09
C CYS A 18 -4.36 29.56 -53.32
N THR A 19 -3.45 29.83 -52.39
CA THR A 19 -2.18 29.12 -52.23
C THR A 19 -2.18 28.35 -50.90
N VAL A 20 -1.35 27.32 -50.76
CA VAL A 20 -1.29 26.49 -49.53
C VAL A 20 0.06 26.69 -48.85
N SER A 21 0.05 26.85 -47.52
CA SER A 21 1.28 26.97 -46.73
C SER A 21 2.13 25.70 -46.83
N GLU A 22 3.42 25.83 -46.50
CA GLU A 22 4.28 24.66 -46.28
C GLU A 22 3.73 23.77 -45.15
N THR A 23 4.06 22.49 -45.20
CA THR A 23 3.72 21.55 -44.12
C THR A 23 4.48 21.91 -42.88
N SER A 24 3.76 22.24 -41.81
CA SER A 24 4.32 22.22 -40.47
C SER A 24 3.98 20.89 -39.81
N SER A 25 4.97 20.27 -39.16
CA SER A 25 4.74 19.10 -38.33
C SER A 25 5.08 19.38 -36.87
N VAL A 26 4.28 18.83 -35.95
CA VAL A 26 4.56 18.86 -34.52
C VAL A 26 4.44 17.46 -33.95
N LYS A 27 5.39 17.09 -33.08
CA LYS A 27 5.46 15.79 -32.42
C LYS A 27 5.00 15.93 -30.97
N THR A 28 4.12 15.04 -30.52
CA THR A 28 3.72 14.97 -29.11
C THR A 28 4.89 14.50 -28.23
N MET A 29 5.02 15.07 -27.03
CA MET A 29 6.09 14.73 -26.09
C MET A 29 5.87 13.33 -25.48
N ASN A 30 6.92 12.51 -25.40
CA ASN A 30 6.84 11.22 -24.74
C ASN A 30 6.84 11.41 -23.22
N THR A 31 5.88 10.80 -22.55
CA THR A 31 5.74 10.85 -21.08
C THR A 31 5.98 9.46 -20.47
N GLY A 32 6.16 9.41 -19.15
CA GLY A 32 6.20 8.14 -18.43
C GLY A 32 4.86 7.38 -18.51
N PRO A 33 4.78 6.18 -17.90
CA PRO A 33 3.52 5.44 -17.79
C PRO A 33 2.43 6.28 -17.12
N GLU A 34 1.17 5.92 -17.37
CA GLU A 34 0.00 6.51 -16.76
C GLU A 34 -0.96 5.40 -16.30
N GLY A 35 -1.72 5.67 -15.23
CA GLY A 35 -2.62 4.68 -14.65
C GLY A 35 -1.90 3.49 -14.03
N VAL A 36 -0.80 3.72 -13.31
CA VAL A 36 -0.11 2.65 -12.55
C VAL A 36 -1.05 2.13 -11.47
N PRO A 37 -1.39 0.83 -11.43
CA PRO A 37 -2.37 0.30 -10.49
C PRO A 37 -1.83 0.27 -9.07
N ALA A 38 -2.75 0.28 -8.11
CA ALA A 38 -2.45 -0.02 -6.72
C ALA A 38 -1.98 -1.49 -6.59
N PRO A 39 -0.96 -1.79 -5.76
CA PRO A 39 -0.58 -3.17 -5.50
C PRO A 39 -1.69 -3.92 -4.73
N LYS A 40 -1.92 -5.18 -5.11
CA LYS A 40 -2.70 -6.12 -4.33
C LYS A 40 -1.80 -6.75 -3.26
N VAL A 41 -2.08 -6.43 -2.01
CA VAL A 41 -1.32 -6.87 -0.84
C VAL A 41 -2.19 -7.83 -0.03
N GLN A 42 -1.70 -9.05 0.20
CA GLN A 42 -2.37 -10.07 1.01
C GLN A 42 -1.51 -10.41 2.23
N SER A 43 -2.08 -10.31 3.43
CA SER A 43 -1.45 -10.76 4.67
C SER A 43 -1.35 -12.27 4.66
N TYR A 44 -0.14 -12.81 4.57
CA TYR A 44 0.08 -14.24 4.48
C TYR A 44 0.26 -14.88 5.87
N SER A 45 0.91 -14.15 6.79
CA SER A 45 1.07 -14.51 8.20
C SER A 45 1.13 -13.24 9.07
N SER A 46 1.43 -13.41 10.37
CA SER A 46 1.63 -12.30 11.30
C SER A 46 2.89 -11.48 10.99
N ASP A 47 3.82 -12.01 10.20
CA ASP A 47 5.09 -11.37 9.89
C ASP A 47 5.34 -11.19 8.39
N SER A 48 4.38 -11.52 7.52
CA SER A 48 4.62 -11.54 6.08
C SER A 48 3.44 -11.09 5.20
N PHE A 49 3.79 -10.60 4.01
CA PHE A 49 2.86 -10.26 2.95
C PHE A 49 3.24 -10.93 1.63
N ASN A 50 2.22 -11.32 0.87
CA ASN A 50 2.34 -11.60 -0.55
C ASN A 50 1.77 -10.43 -1.36
N ILE A 51 2.60 -9.84 -2.23
CA ILE A 51 2.30 -8.61 -2.94
C ILE A 51 2.36 -8.88 -4.44
N SER A 52 1.36 -8.39 -5.16
CA SER A 52 1.30 -8.50 -6.61
C SER A 52 0.73 -7.23 -7.24
N TRP A 53 1.10 -6.95 -8.48
CA TRP A 53 0.56 -5.82 -9.23
C TRP A 53 0.50 -6.15 -10.71
N THR A 54 -0.26 -5.34 -11.46
CA THR A 54 -0.41 -5.47 -12.90
C THR A 54 0.29 -4.31 -13.62
N LYS A 55 0.35 -4.41 -14.95
CA LYS A 55 0.92 -3.35 -15.79
C LYS A 55 0.07 -2.06 -15.68
N PRO A 56 0.67 -0.88 -15.90
CA PRO A 56 -0.06 0.38 -16.00
C PRO A 56 -1.11 0.33 -17.11
N GLU A 57 -2.20 1.07 -16.94
CA GLU A 57 -3.26 1.20 -17.94
C GLU A 57 -2.71 1.72 -19.27
N TYR A 58 -1.83 2.71 -19.21
CA TYR A 58 -1.13 3.25 -20.36
C TYR A 58 0.38 3.21 -20.15
N MET A 59 1.08 2.27 -20.79
CA MET A 59 2.53 2.13 -20.61
C MET A 59 3.34 3.27 -21.23
N ASN A 60 2.82 3.95 -22.26
CA ASN A 60 3.49 5.07 -22.98
C ASN A 60 4.96 4.79 -23.35
N GLY A 61 5.25 3.53 -23.69
CA GLY A 61 6.59 3.00 -23.95
C GLY A 61 6.73 1.58 -23.42
N PHE A 62 7.94 1.03 -23.47
CA PHE A 62 8.27 -0.25 -22.85
C PHE A 62 8.65 -0.05 -21.38
N ILE A 63 8.03 -0.82 -20.50
CA ILE A 63 8.37 -0.79 -19.07
C ILE A 63 9.76 -1.39 -18.88
N THR A 64 10.67 -0.60 -18.33
CA THR A 64 12.04 -1.00 -18.02
C THR A 64 12.15 -1.62 -16.64
N SER A 65 11.36 -1.14 -15.67
CA SER A 65 11.33 -1.68 -14.31
C SER A 65 10.09 -1.30 -13.52
N TYR A 66 9.83 -2.08 -12.46
CA TYR A 66 8.89 -1.76 -11.39
C TYR A 66 9.63 -1.58 -10.08
N GLY A 67 9.33 -0.48 -9.37
CA GLY A 67 9.80 -0.22 -8.02
C GLY A 67 8.67 -0.41 -7.00
N LEU A 68 8.82 -1.33 -6.05
CA LEU A 68 7.90 -1.47 -4.92
C LEU A 68 8.40 -0.66 -3.73
N TYR A 69 7.57 0.26 -3.23
CA TYR A 69 7.84 1.05 -2.04
C TYR A 69 7.03 0.54 -0.86
N MET A 70 7.68 0.42 0.29
CA MET A 70 7.08 0.08 1.58
C MET A 70 7.41 1.19 2.58
N ASN A 71 6.39 1.81 3.17
CA ASN A 71 6.53 2.93 4.11
C ASN A 71 7.43 4.07 3.58
N GLY A 72 7.44 4.28 2.26
CA GLY A 72 8.26 5.30 1.59
C GLY A 72 9.65 4.82 1.14
N THR A 73 10.09 3.64 1.56
CA THR A 73 11.39 3.06 1.19
C THR A 73 11.25 2.08 0.03
N LEU A 74 12.14 2.15 -0.96
CA LEU A 74 12.19 1.21 -2.07
C LEU A 74 12.70 -0.15 -1.57
N VAL A 75 11.87 -1.18 -1.64
CA VAL A 75 12.20 -2.55 -1.18
C VAL A 75 12.52 -3.51 -2.33
N GLN A 76 12.06 -3.19 -3.54
CA GLN A 76 12.36 -3.97 -4.74
C GLN A 76 12.36 -3.06 -5.97
N ASN A 77 13.28 -3.33 -6.90
CA ASN A 77 13.32 -2.72 -8.22
C ASN A 77 13.69 -3.78 -9.27
N SER A 78 12.70 -4.30 -9.98
CA SER A 78 12.90 -5.33 -11.02
C SER A 78 11.72 -5.40 -11.99
N SER A 79 11.81 -6.26 -12.99
CA SER A 79 10.73 -6.53 -13.94
C SER A 79 9.65 -7.49 -13.42
N LYS A 80 9.80 -7.99 -12.18
CA LYS A 80 8.80 -8.87 -11.55
C LYS A 80 7.54 -8.10 -11.21
N LEU A 81 6.42 -8.81 -11.25
CA LEU A 81 5.08 -8.30 -10.89
C LEU A 81 4.59 -8.83 -9.52
N THR A 82 5.48 -9.52 -8.81
CA THR A 82 5.20 -10.13 -7.52
C THR A 82 6.38 -9.96 -6.58
N TYR A 83 6.09 -9.90 -5.29
CA TYR A 83 7.09 -9.79 -4.23
C TYR A 83 6.56 -10.41 -2.94
N TYR A 84 7.42 -11.15 -2.27
CA TYR A 84 7.16 -11.71 -0.94
C TYR A 84 8.09 -11.04 0.06
N ILE A 85 7.54 -10.61 1.19
CA ILE A 85 8.28 -10.01 2.29
C ILE A 85 7.88 -10.67 3.61
N SER A 86 8.86 -10.95 4.45
CA SER A 86 8.70 -11.55 5.79
C SER A 86 9.56 -10.82 6.83
N GLY A 87 9.43 -11.20 8.10
CA GLY A 87 10.18 -10.57 9.20
C GLY A 87 9.58 -9.24 9.66
N LEU A 88 8.28 -9.05 9.46
CA LEU A 88 7.52 -7.88 9.95
C LEU A 88 6.97 -8.15 11.35
N SER A 89 6.58 -7.09 12.06
CA SER A 89 5.95 -7.23 13.37
C SER A 89 4.48 -7.70 13.23
N PRO A 90 3.99 -8.56 14.12
CA PRO A 90 2.57 -8.88 14.22
C PRO A 90 1.68 -7.65 14.37
N TRP A 91 0.49 -7.70 13.77
CA TRP A 91 -0.50 -6.64 13.82
C TRP A 91 0.00 -5.22 13.45
N SER A 92 1.02 -5.12 12.60
CA SER A 92 1.66 -3.86 12.24
C SER A 92 1.12 -3.30 10.92
N LEU A 93 0.95 -1.97 10.85
CA LEU A 93 0.41 -1.29 9.66
C LEU A 93 1.53 -0.89 8.71
N HIS A 94 1.40 -1.30 7.45
CA HIS A 94 2.34 -0.99 6.38
C HIS A 94 1.64 -0.35 5.18
N ALA A 95 2.35 0.55 4.52
CA ALA A 95 1.87 1.27 3.34
C ALA A 95 2.70 0.89 2.11
N PHE A 96 2.03 0.49 1.03
CA PHE A 96 2.65 0.02 -0.21
C PHE A 96 2.20 0.84 -1.42
N ARG A 97 3.10 1.08 -2.35
CA ARG A 97 2.79 1.60 -3.69
C ARG A 97 3.81 1.12 -4.71
N VAL A 98 3.42 1.09 -5.98
CA VAL A 98 4.28 0.66 -7.08
C VAL A 98 4.65 1.86 -7.94
N GLN A 99 5.89 1.90 -8.39
CA GLN A 99 6.38 2.79 -9.43
C GLN A 99 6.61 1.98 -10.70
N ALA A 100 6.18 2.49 -11.84
CA ALA A 100 6.51 1.91 -13.14
C ALA A 100 7.38 2.90 -13.91
N CYS A 101 8.47 2.43 -14.51
CA CYS A 101 9.41 3.25 -15.26
C CYS A 101 9.53 2.80 -16.72
N THR A 102 9.67 3.77 -17.62
CA THR A 102 10.08 3.58 -19.01
C THR A 102 11.33 4.41 -19.27
N ALA A 103 11.91 4.28 -20.46
CA ALA A 103 12.99 5.16 -20.91
C ALA A 103 12.60 6.66 -20.92
N ASN A 104 11.30 6.97 -20.95
CA ASN A 104 10.77 8.34 -21.03
C ASN A 104 10.32 8.91 -19.67
N GLY A 105 10.43 8.14 -18.59
CA GLY A 105 10.09 8.59 -17.24
C GLY A 105 9.40 7.53 -16.38
N CYS A 106 9.07 7.91 -15.15
CA CYS A 106 8.43 7.01 -14.17
C CYS A 106 7.13 7.62 -13.64
N ALA A 107 6.19 6.76 -13.27
CA ALA A 107 4.97 7.16 -12.59
C ALA A 107 4.72 6.28 -11.36
N LEU A 108 4.10 6.87 -10.34
CA LEU A 108 3.70 6.20 -9.11
C LEU A 108 2.22 5.88 -9.14
N GLY A 109 1.87 4.66 -8.73
CA GLY A 109 0.50 4.25 -8.48
C GLY A 109 0.00 4.71 -7.11
N PRO A 110 -1.30 4.48 -6.83
CA PRO A 110 -1.90 4.79 -5.54
C PRO A 110 -1.25 4.03 -4.38
N LEU A 111 -1.36 4.60 -3.18
CA LEU A 111 -0.91 4.01 -1.93
C LEU A 111 -2.00 3.11 -1.33
N VAL A 112 -1.63 1.91 -0.90
CA VAL A 112 -2.49 0.97 -0.17
C VAL A 112 -1.92 0.73 1.21
N LYS A 113 -2.76 0.72 2.25
CA LYS A 113 -2.34 0.41 3.62
C LYS A 113 -2.96 -0.91 4.07
N VAL A 114 -2.14 -1.82 4.59
CA VAL A 114 -2.57 -3.16 5.04
C VAL A 114 -1.84 -3.52 6.33
N ARG A 115 -2.49 -4.28 7.21
CA ARG A 115 -1.88 -4.82 8.43
C ARG A 115 -1.51 -6.28 8.29
N THR A 116 -0.43 -6.70 8.93
CA THR A 116 -0.16 -8.13 9.15
C THR A 116 -1.24 -8.73 10.05
N THR A 117 -1.39 -10.05 10.03
CA THR A 117 -2.36 -10.70 10.91
C THR A 117 -1.91 -10.61 12.37
N GLU A 118 -2.85 -10.88 13.27
CA GLU A 118 -2.53 -11.03 14.69
C GLU A 118 -1.69 -12.30 14.92
N ASP A 119 -0.92 -12.30 16.01
CA ASP A 119 -0.20 -13.44 16.56
C ASP A 119 -0.50 -13.56 18.07
N VAL A 120 -0.08 -14.65 18.68
CA VAL A 120 -0.24 -14.87 20.12
C VAL A 120 0.42 -13.71 20.89
N PRO A 121 -0.31 -13.05 21.82
CA PRO A 121 0.28 -12.04 22.68
C PRO A 121 1.46 -12.62 23.47
N LYS A 122 2.58 -11.90 23.51
CA LYS A 122 3.79 -12.31 24.21
C LYS A 122 4.03 -11.40 25.42
N GLY A 123 4.59 -12.01 26.47
CA GLY A 123 4.91 -11.34 27.73
C GLY A 123 4.24 -12.00 28.93
N ASN A 124 4.60 -11.53 30.12
CA ASN A 124 3.95 -11.92 31.36
C ASN A 124 2.77 -10.97 31.67
N ILE A 125 1.62 -11.53 32.01
CA ILE A 125 0.53 -10.73 32.59
C ILE A 125 0.75 -10.72 34.10
N GLU A 126 1.19 -9.58 34.63
CA GLU A 126 1.26 -9.39 36.08
C GLU A 126 -0.11 -8.94 36.60
N LEU A 127 -0.74 -9.82 37.39
CA LEU A 127 -2.03 -9.59 38.03
C LEU A 127 -1.82 -9.08 39.46
N PHE A 128 -2.40 -7.93 39.75
CA PHE A 128 -2.44 -7.33 41.07
C PHE A 128 -3.85 -7.47 41.63
N VAL A 129 -3.96 -8.22 42.73
CA VAL A 129 -5.20 -8.32 43.49
C VAL A 129 -5.15 -7.31 44.63
N ILE A 130 -6.14 -6.43 44.69
CA ILE A 130 -6.25 -5.37 45.67
C ILE A 130 -7.54 -5.61 46.47
N ASN A 131 -7.41 -5.61 47.80
CA ASN A 131 -8.57 -5.66 48.68
C ASN A 131 -9.42 -4.39 48.47
N GLY A 132 -10.64 -4.54 47.95
CA GLY A 132 -11.59 -3.45 47.74
C GLY A 132 -12.53 -3.23 48.92
N GLY A 133 -12.56 -4.14 49.90
CA GLY A 133 -13.46 -4.12 51.05
C GLY A 133 -14.03 -5.51 51.34
N THR A 134 -15.06 -5.59 52.17
CA THR A 134 -15.62 -6.88 52.63
C THR A 134 -16.37 -7.68 51.56
N LYS A 135 -16.72 -7.05 50.43
CA LYS A 135 -17.47 -7.67 49.31
C LYS A 135 -16.89 -7.34 47.94
N GLU A 136 -15.73 -6.69 47.89
CA GLU A 136 -15.14 -6.21 46.64
C GLU A 136 -13.68 -6.63 46.56
N VAL A 137 -13.31 -7.24 45.45
CA VAL A 137 -11.92 -7.50 45.08
C VAL A 137 -11.64 -6.76 43.79
N LYS A 138 -10.62 -5.92 43.79
CA LYS A 138 -10.18 -5.19 42.60
C LYS A 138 -9.02 -5.93 41.98
N VAL A 139 -9.13 -6.25 40.70
CA VAL A 139 -8.05 -6.86 39.94
C VAL A 139 -7.51 -5.81 38.98
N LYS A 140 -6.20 -5.63 38.96
CA LYS A 140 -5.48 -4.79 38.00
C LYS A 140 -4.42 -5.61 37.30
N TRP A 141 -4.11 -5.26 36.06
CA TRP A 141 -2.99 -5.85 35.33
C TRP A 141 -2.32 -4.79 34.48
N LEU A 142 -1.04 -5.00 34.19
CA LEU A 142 -0.29 -4.14 33.28
C LEU A 142 -0.56 -4.55 31.81
N PRO A 143 -0.51 -3.59 30.87
CA PRO A 143 -0.59 -3.90 29.45
C PRO A 143 0.61 -4.76 29.02
N LEU A 144 0.40 -5.63 28.03
CA LEU A 144 1.47 -6.43 27.45
C LEU A 144 2.38 -5.57 26.57
N ASN A 145 3.69 -5.80 26.66
CA ASN A 145 4.67 -5.13 25.81
C ASN A 145 4.58 -5.56 24.34
N GLU A 146 4.22 -6.83 24.11
CA GLU A 146 4.10 -7.42 22.78
C GLU A 146 2.67 -7.97 22.60
N PRO A 147 1.66 -7.09 22.44
CA PRO A 147 0.27 -7.52 22.36
C PRO A 147 0.01 -8.38 21.11
N ASN A 148 0.79 -8.18 20.03
CA ASN A 148 0.69 -8.91 18.77
C ASN A 148 -0.71 -8.94 18.11
N GLY A 149 -1.63 -8.10 18.58
CA GLY A 149 -3.02 -8.09 18.15
C GLY A 149 -3.88 -7.22 19.05
N GLN A 150 -5.20 -7.28 18.85
CA GLN A 150 -6.18 -6.68 19.72
C GLN A 150 -6.41 -7.55 20.97
N ILE A 151 -5.92 -7.08 22.12
CA ILE A 151 -6.01 -7.85 23.37
C ILE A 151 -7.43 -7.87 23.93
N THR A 152 -7.91 -9.07 24.27
CA THR A 152 -9.14 -9.30 25.04
C THR A 152 -8.77 -10.01 26.34
N TYR A 153 -9.28 -9.52 27.49
CA TYR A 153 -9.01 -10.09 28.80
C TYR A 153 -10.23 -10.86 29.32
N SER A 154 -10.01 -12.09 29.78
CA SER A 154 -11.02 -12.91 30.46
C SER A 154 -10.53 -13.22 31.87
N VAL A 155 -11.26 -12.77 32.89
CA VAL A 155 -10.93 -13.01 34.31
C VAL A 155 -11.85 -14.08 34.85
N LEU A 156 -11.28 -15.18 35.32
CA LEU A 156 -12.01 -16.28 35.94
C LEU A 156 -11.84 -16.20 37.46
N PHE A 157 -12.96 -16.02 38.17
CA PHE A 157 -12.99 -16.03 39.62
C PHE A 157 -13.47 -17.41 40.11
N THR A 158 -12.70 -18.05 40.98
CA THR A 158 -13.08 -19.30 41.65
C THR A 158 -13.13 -19.08 43.15
N GLY A 159 -14.19 -19.56 43.81
CA GLY A 159 -14.35 -19.39 45.25
C GLY A 159 -15.80 -19.51 45.73
N ILE A 160 -15.98 -19.29 47.03
CA ILE A 160 -17.29 -19.19 47.68
C ILE A 160 -17.68 -17.71 47.68
N PHE A 161 -18.72 -17.35 46.94
CA PHE A 161 -19.27 -16.00 46.87
C PHE A 161 -20.57 -15.95 47.66
N TYR A 162 -20.68 -15.05 48.63
CA TYR A 162 -21.90 -14.85 49.39
C TYR A 162 -22.76 -13.80 48.69
N ALA A 163 -23.99 -14.16 48.30
CA ALA A 163 -24.98 -13.20 47.80
C ALA A 163 -25.59 -12.43 48.97
N ASP A 164 -25.86 -11.14 48.77
CA ASP A 164 -26.61 -10.36 49.74
C ASP A 164 -28.07 -10.85 49.78
N LYS A 165 -28.54 -11.15 51.00
CA LYS A 165 -29.93 -11.50 51.29
C LYS A 165 -30.82 -10.26 51.29
#